data_AF-A0A0L0UMS0-F1
#
_entry.id   AF-A0A0L0UMS0-F1
#
_cell.length_a   1.000
_cell.length_b   1.000
_cell.length_c   1.000
_cell.angle_alpha   90.00
_cell.angle_beta   90.00
_cell.angle_gamma   90.00
#
_symmetry.space_group_name_H-M   'P 1'
#
loop_
_entity.id
_entity.type
_entity.pdbx_description
1 polymer ?
#
loop_
_entity_poly.entity_id
_entity_poly.type
_entity_poly.pdbx_seq_one_letter_code
_entity_poly.pdbx_strand_id
1 'polypeptide(L)'
;MAKIQTVVEFAQPLLETALKHAGHELDVEQTCLRLYVPVEDAFGRRTGGFKSKTFSLLQAALNNFEEPEAAPGFFNSASGFITRPDDTLGHFERVTTALSIDAFATLCRELDLGRKYHTYLHAHARPDSAIDRSLLRLRYTTWKKDALKAAAHMALLKGDIKADGFCLAAESSQR
;
A
#
# COMPACT_ATOMS: atom_id res chain seq x y z
N MET A 1 4.24 -13.05 25.21
CA MET A 1 3.94 -13.14 23.76
C MET A 1 4.82 -12.12 23.05
N ALA A 2 5.65 -12.56 22.10
CA ALA A 2 6.49 -11.63 21.33
C ALA A 2 5.58 -10.71 20.49
N LYS A 3 5.80 -9.40 20.55
CA LYS A 3 5.05 -8.42 19.75
C LYS A 3 5.45 -8.59 18.29
N ILE A 4 4.51 -9.04 17.45
CA ILE A 4 4.70 -9.13 16.00
C ILE A 4 4.86 -7.71 15.44
N GLN A 5 5.87 -7.48 14.62
CA GLN A 5 6.08 -6.20 13.94
C GLN A 5 4.96 -5.96 12.93
N THR A 6 4.50 -4.71 12.87
CA THR A 6 3.64 -4.26 11.78
C THR A 6 4.40 -4.34 10.45
N VAL A 7 3.65 -4.40 9.34
CA VAL A 7 4.25 -4.45 8.01
C VAL A 7 5.14 -3.24 7.72
N VAL A 8 4.79 -2.06 8.26
CA VAL A 8 5.56 -0.82 8.13
C VAL A 8 6.89 -0.93 8.89
N GLU A 9 6.84 -1.29 10.17
CA GLU A 9 8.03 -1.47 11.02
C GLU A 9 9.01 -2.49 10.43
N PHE A 10 8.50 -3.54 9.77
CA PHE A 10 9.32 -4.55 9.12
C PHE A 10 9.92 -4.08 7.79
N ALA A 11 9.12 -3.43 6.94
CA ALA A 11 9.49 -3.15 5.57
C ALA A 11 10.31 -1.87 5.40
N GLN A 12 10.04 -0.84 6.20
CA GLN A 12 10.73 0.45 6.13
C GLN A 12 12.26 0.32 6.19
N PRO A 13 12.88 -0.31 7.21
CA PRO A 13 14.34 -0.39 7.29
C PRO A 13 14.96 -1.21 6.15
N LEU A 14 14.24 -2.21 5.64
CA LEU A 14 14.70 -3.03 4.51
C LEU A 14 14.73 -2.22 3.21
N LEU A 15 13.68 -1.41 2.97
CA LEU A 15 13.60 -0.55 1.80
C LEU A 15 14.65 0.58 1.85
N GLU A 16 14.79 1.25 3.00
CA GLU A 16 15.79 2.30 3.20
C GLU A 16 17.21 1.77 2.95
N THR A 17 17.52 0.57 3.47
CA THR A 17 18.81 -0.09 3.24
C THR A 17 19.03 -0.41 1.77
N ALA A 18 18.02 -0.94 1.08
CA ALA A 18 18.11 -1.27 -0.34
C ALA A 18 18.33 -0.01 -1.21
N LEU A 19 17.59 1.06 -0.94
CA LEU A 19 17.76 2.34 -1.63
C LEU A 19 19.16 2.93 -1.39
N LYS A 20 19.63 2.89 -0.14
CA LYS A 20 20.97 3.37 0.21
C LYS A 20 22.07 2.58 -0.51
N HIS A 21 21.96 1.26 -0.60
CA HIS A 21 22.90 0.44 -1.36
C HIS A 21 22.87 0.74 -2.86
N ALA A 22 21.72 1.12 -3.40
CA ALA A 22 21.58 1.60 -4.78
C ALA A 22 22.08 3.04 -4.98
N GLY A 23 22.55 3.72 -3.92
CA GLY A 23 23.05 5.10 -3.98
C GLY A 23 21.96 6.17 -3.93
N HIS A 24 20.77 5.84 -3.44
CA HIS A 24 19.64 6.75 -3.33
C HIS A 24 19.25 6.97 -1.87
N GLU A 25 19.29 8.22 -1.42
CA GLU A 25 18.80 8.63 -0.11
C GLU A 25 17.49 9.42 -0.31
N LEU A 26 16.36 8.74 -0.10
CA LEU A 26 15.03 9.31 -0.19
C LEU A 26 14.26 8.94 1.09
N ASP A 27 13.49 9.89 1.61
CA ASP A 27 12.55 9.60 2.68
C ASP A 27 11.40 8.73 2.12
N VAL A 28 11.33 7.49 2.58
CA VAL A 28 10.39 6.50 2.03
C VAL A 28 8.92 6.75 2.39
N GLU A 29 8.65 7.60 3.37
CA GLU A 29 7.30 7.97 3.79
C GLU A 29 6.85 9.32 3.23
N GLN A 30 7.77 10.27 3.10
CA GLN A 30 7.47 11.63 2.64
C GLN A 30 7.65 11.79 1.13
N THR A 31 8.50 10.97 0.50
CA THR A 31 8.61 10.92 -0.96
C THR A 31 7.52 10.02 -1.52
N CYS A 32 6.78 10.54 -2.49
CA CYS A 32 5.71 9.80 -3.16
C CYS A 32 6.04 9.54 -4.62
N LEU A 33 5.50 8.45 -5.15
CA LEU A 33 5.44 8.13 -6.56
C LEU A 33 4.09 8.58 -7.10
N ARG A 34 4.11 9.36 -8.18
CA ARG A 34 2.94 9.60 -9.03
C ARG A 34 3.09 8.76 -10.29
N LEU A 35 2.27 7.73 -10.41
CA LEU A 35 2.31 6.77 -11.52
C LEU A 35 1.12 7.00 -12.44
N TYR A 36 1.37 7.09 -13.73
CA TYR A 36 0.33 7.13 -14.76
C TYR A 36 0.32 5.78 -15.47
N VAL A 37 -0.64 4.94 -15.07
CA VAL A 37 -0.80 3.57 -15.55
C VAL A 37 -1.70 3.58 -16.79
N PRO A 38 -1.31 2.94 -17.91
CA PRO A 38 -2.17 2.85 -19.08
C PRO A 38 -3.49 2.15 -18.75
N VAL A 39 -4.60 2.68 -19.25
CA VAL A 39 -5.92 2.08 -19.11
C VAL A 39 -6.12 1.08 -20.23
N GLU A 40 -6.44 -0.15 -19.86
CA GLU A 40 -6.77 -1.24 -20.77
C GLU A 40 -8.29 -1.48 -20.81
N ASP A 41 -8.79 -1.90 -21.96
CA ASP A 41 -10.16 -2.37 -22.12
C ASP A 41 -10.32 -3.80 -21.57
N ALA A 42 -11.54 -4.35 -21.65
CA ALA A 42 -11.85 -5.71 -21.19
C ALA A 42 -11.07 -6.82 -21.92
N PHE A 43 -10.37 -6.50 -23.01
CA PHE A 43 -9.56 -7.41 -23.81
C PHE A 43 -8.05 -7.14 -23.67
N GLY A 44 -7.64 -6.30 -22.71
CA GLY A 44 -6.22 -5.98 -22.46
C GLY A 44 -5.61 -5.03 -23.49
N ARG A 45 -6.43 -4.31 -24.29
CA ARG A 45 -5.92 -3.34 -25.28
C ARG A 45 -5.83 -1.96 -24.66
N ARG A 46 -4.70 -1.28 -24.88
CA ARG A 46 -4.50 0.10 -24.42
C ARG A 46 -5.51 1.03 -25.11
N THR A 47 -6.27 1.74 -24.29
CA THR A 47 -7.29 2.71 -24.72
C THR A 47 -6.72 4.10 -25.06
N GLY A 48 -5.43 4.32 -24.76
CA GLY A 48 -4.78 5.63 -24.83
C GLY A 48 -5.00 6.51 -23.60
N GLY A 49 -5.92 6.14 -22.71
CA GLY A 49 -6.12 6.79 -21.41
C GLY A 49 -5.09 6.35 -20.36
N PHE A 50 -4.92 7.17 -19.32
CA PHE A 50 -4.07 6.84 -18.18
C PHE A 50 -4.83 7.08 -16.87
N LYS A 51 -4.64 6.18 -15.90
CA LYS A 51 -5.10 6.35 -14.53
C LYS A 51 -3.92 6.76 -13.67
N SER A 52 -4.06 7.86 -12.93
CA SER A 52 -3.05 8.27 -11.96
C SER A 52 -3.21 7.51 -10.64
N LYS A 53 -2.10 7.06 -10.07
CA LYS A 53 -2.01 6.55 -8.70
C LYS A 53 -0.92 7.32 -7.95
N THR A 54 -1.13 7.56 -6.65
CA THR A 54 -0.11 8.15 -5.76
C THR A 54 0.08 7.29 -4.54
N PHE A 55 1.34 6.99 -4.24
CA PHE A 55 1.75 6.20 -3.07
C PHE A 55 3.04 6.77 -2.50
N SER A 56 3.29 6.67 -1.20
CA SER A 56 4.67 6.81 -0.69
C SER A 56 5.56 5.70 -1.26
N LEU A 57 6.89 5.88 -1.24
CA LEU A 57 7.82 4.82 -1.67
C LEU A 57 7.58 3.51 -0.92
N LEU A 58 7.38 3.61 0.40
CA LEU A 58 7.08 2.45 1.23
C LEU A 58 5.77 1.77 0.80
N GLN A 59 4.71 2.54 0.59
CA GLN A 59 3.43 1.99 0.12
C GLN A 59 3.56 1.34 -1.26
N ALA A 60 4.29 1.96 -2.18
CA ALA A 60 4.52 1.41 -3.51
C ALA A 60 5.29 0.09 -3.43
N ALA A 61 6.35 0.03 -2.62
CA ALA A 61 7.13 -1.18 -2.43
C ALA A 61 6.32 -2.31 -1.79
N LEU A 62 5.41 -1.99 -0.86
CA LEU A 62 4.50 -2.95 -0.23
C LEU A 62 3.40 -3.47 -1.16
N ASN A 63 2.99 -2.69 -2.16
CA ASN A 63 2.01 -3.15 -3.14
C ASN A 63 2.61 -4.16 -4.14
N ASN A 64 3.94 -4.32 -4.17
CA ASN A 64 4.71 -5.09 -5.14
C ASN A 64 4.42 -4.67 -6.59
N PHE A 65 5.47 -4.30 -7.35
CA PHE A 65 5.30 -4.03 -8.77
C PHE A 65 5.17 -5.33 -9.55
N GLU A 66 4.21 -5.40 -10.47
CA GLU A 66 4.10 -6.55 -11.38
C GLU A 66 5.21 -6.54 -12.44
N GLU A 67 5.47 -7.69 -13.06
CA GLU A 67 6.52 -7.81 -14.08
C GLU A 67 6.42 -6.78 -15.21
N PRO A 68 5.24 -6.55 -15.83
CA PRO A 68 5.10 -5.52 -16.85
C PRO A 68 5.36 -4.11 -16.30
N GLU A 69 5.10 -3.85 -15.01
CA GLU A 69 5.29 -2.54 -14.40
C GLU A 69 6.76 -2.17 -14.21
N ALA A 70 7.65 -3.17 -14.13
CA ALA A 70 9.09 -2.94 -14.08
C ALA A 70 9.73 -2.76 -15.47
N ALA A 71 8.99 -3.02 -16.56
CA ALA A 71 9.51 -2.86 -17.90
C ALA A 71 9.70 -1.37 -18.25
N PRO A 72 10.80 -1.00 -18.93
CA PRO A 72 11.01 0.36 -19.41
C PRO A 72 9.83 0.85 -20.27
N GLY A 73 9.32 2.04 -19.97
CA GLY A 73 8.23 2.66 -20.73
C GLY A 73 6.83 2.08 -20.47
N PHE A 74 6.66 1.23 -19.46
CA PHE A 74 5.32 0.80 -19.03
C PHE A 74 4.49 1.98 -18.52
N PHE A 75 5.05 2.74 -17.59
CA PHE A 75 4.44 3.96 -17.09
C PHE A 75 4.63 5.11 -18.09
N ASN A 76 3.66 6.02 -18.14
CA ASN A 76 3.80 7.24 -18.93
C ASN A 76 5.00 8.08 -18.44
N SER A 77 5.68 8.79 -19.34
CA SER A 77 6.82 9.65 -19.04
C SER A 77 6.52 10.80 -18.07
N ALA A 78 5.23 11.17 -17.91
CA ALA A 78 4.80 12.12 -16.89
C ALA A 78 4.92 11.58 -15.45
N SER A 79 5.04 10.26 -15.28
CA SER A 79 5.25 9.61 -13.97
C SER A 79 6.56 10.06 -13.34
N GLY A 80 6.62 10.05 -12.01
CA GLY A 80 7.79 10.57 -11.31
C GLY A 80 7.65 10.58 -9.80
N PHE A 81 8.68 11.13 -9.18
CA PHE A 81 8.73 11.36 -7.74
C PHE A 81 8.18 12.74 -7.42
N ILE A 82 7.38 12.82 -6.38
CA ILE A 82 6.74 14.04 -5.91
C ILE A 82 6.86 14.13 -4.39
N THR A 83 6.72 15.35 -3.86
CA THR A 83 6.46 15.52 -2.43
C THR A 83 5.10 14.92 -2.09
N ARG A 84 4.90 14.59 -0.81
CA ARG A 84 3.60 14.16 -0.33
C ARG A 84 2.55 15.24 -0.66
N PRO A 85 1.48 14.90 -1.40
CA PRO A 85 0.43 15.86 -1.69
C PRO A 85 -0.18 16.39 -0.39
N ASP A 86 -0.49 17.68 -0.36
CA ASP A 86 -1.19 18.25 0.78
C ASP A 86 -2.61 17.63 0.94
N ASP A 87 -3.13 17.62 2.17
CA ASP A 87 -4.43 17.01 2.47
C ASP A 87 -5.64 17.89 2.09
N THR A 88 -5.46 19.16 1.71
CA THR A 88 -6.55 20.13 1.49
C THR A 88 -6.87 20.36 0.02
N LEU A 89 -5.85 20.59 -0.80
CA LEU A 89 -5.89 20.92 -2.23
C LEU A 89 -5.11 19.91 -3.08
N GLY A 90 -4.30 19.04 -2.46
CA GLY A 90 -3.53 18.02 -3.16
C GLY A 90 -2.35 18.58 -3.96
N HIS A 91 -1.83 19.75 -3.59
CA HIS A 91 -0.64 20.30 -4.22
C HIS A 91 0.58 19.48 -3.87
N PHE A 92 1.46 19.33 -4.86
CA PHE A 92 2.74 18.63 -4.73
C PHE A 92 3.77 19.29 -5.65
N GLU A 93 5.03 19.06 -5.34
CA GLU A 93 6.17 19.46 -6.16
C GLU A 93 6.86 18.22 -6.72
N ARG A 94 7.54 18.33 -7.87
CA ARG A 94 8.36 17.24 -8.39
C ARG A 94 9.65 17.14 -7.57
N VAL A 95 9.98 15.93 -7.14
CA VAL A 95 11.25 15.64 -6.48
C VAL A 95 12.25 15.21 -7.54
N THR A 96 13.36 15.93 -7.64
CA THR A 96 14.46 15.60 -8.55
C THR A 96 15.33 14.52 -7.92
N THR A 97 15.46 13.38 -8.60
CA THR A 97 16.31 12.26 -8.18
C THR A 97 16.90 11.56 -9.40
N ALA A 98 18.05 10.92 -9.23
CA ALA A 98 18.66 10.06 -10.25
C ALA A 98 17.98 8.69 -10.35
N LEU A 99 17.15 8.32 -9.37
CA LEU A 99 16.39 7.07 -9.37
C LEU A 99 15.28 7.14 -10.43
N SER A 100 15.27 6.22 -11.38
CA SER A 100 14.17 6.07 -12.33
C SER A 100 13.02 5.25 -11.73
N ILE A 101 11.82 5.37 -12.32
CA ILE A 101 10.64 4.62 -11.89
C ILE A 101 10.83 3.12 -12.14
N ASP A 102 11.38 2.76 -13.30
CA ASP A 102 11.73 1.39 -13.68
C ASP A 102 12.80 0.78 -12.75
N ALA A 103 13.83 1.54 -12.38
CA ALA A 103 14.83 1.08 -11.41
C ALA A 103 14.22 0.88 -10.02
N PHE A 104 13.35 1.77 -9.56
CA PHE A 104 12.65 1.59 -8.29
C PHE A 104 11.71 0.38 -8.31
N ALA A 105 10.95 0.19 -9.39
CA ALA A 105 10.06 -0.96 -9.56
C ALA A 105 10.86 -2.28 -9.55
N THR A 106 12.00 -2.31 -10.25
CA THR A 106 12.92 -3.46 -10.25
C THR A 106 13.46 -3.75 -8.86
N LEU A 107 13.96 -2.73 -8.15
CA LEU A 107 14.44 -2.85 -6.77
C LEU A 107 13.37 -3.44 -5.84
N CYS A 108 12.12 -2.98 -5.96
CA CYS A 108 11.01 -3.51 -5.15
C CYS A 108 10.71 -4.98 -5.47
N ARG A 109 10.78 -5.39 -6.75
CA ARG A 109 10.59 -6.78 -7.16
C ARG A 109 11.70 -7.70 -6.66
N GLU A 110 12.96 -7.25 -6.69
CA GLU A 110 14.09 -7.99 -6.16
C GLU A 110 14.04 -8.10 -4.63
N LEU A 111 13.64 -7.00 -3.97
CA LEU A 111 13.49 -6.97 -2.52
C LEU A 111 12.33 -7.86 -2.06
N ASP A 112 11.23 -7.94 -2.80
CA ASP A 112 10.07 -8.80 -2.53
C ASP A 112 9.63 -8.75 -1.05
N LEU A 113 9.30 -7.53 -0.61
CA LEU A 113 8.87 -7.25 0.76
C LEU A 113 7.65 -8.09 1.16
N GLY A 114 6.74 -8.32 0.22
CA GLY A 114 5.57 -9.19 0.43
C GLY A 114 5.95 -10.60 0.85
N ARG A 115 6.84 -11.28 0.10
CA ARG A 115 7.30 -12.63 0.46
C ARG A 115 8.10 -12.63 1.76
N LYS A 116 8.95 -11.63 1.98
CA LYS A 116 9.74 -11.50 3.23
C LYS A 116 8.84 -11.33 4.45
N TYR A 117 7.82 -10.47 4.37
CA TYR A 117 6.87 -10.27 5.46
C TYR A 117 5.99 -11.49 5.69
N HIS A 118 5.53 -12.16 4.63
CA HIS A 118 4.81 -13.42 4.74
C HIS A 118 5.63 -14.49 5.47
N THR A 119 6.92 -14.63 5.12
CA THR A 119 7.85 -15.55 5.80
C THR A 119 8.04 -15.17 7.27
N TYR A 120 8.21 -13.88 7.56
CA TYR A 120 8.31 -13.36 8.92
C TYR A 120 7.07 -13.71 9.76
N LEU A 121 5.87 -13.48 9.23
CA LEU A 121 4.62 -13.83 9.87
C LEU A 121 4.50 -15.33 10.10
N HIS A 122 4.86 -16.17 9.12
CA HIS A 122 4.81 -17.62 9.29
C HIS A 122 5.79 -18.15 10.36
N ALA A 123 6.92 -17.47 10.56
CA ALA A 123 7.89 -17.86 11.59
C ALA A 123 7.48 -17.38 12.99
N HIS A 124 6.85 -16.20 13.11
CA HIS A 124 6.58 -15.55 14.40
C HIS A 124 5.12 -15.60 14.86
N ALA A 125 4.19 -15.81 13.93
CA ALA A 125 2.76 -15.87 14.20
C ALA A 125 2.23 -17.30 14.22
N ARG A 126 3.08 -18.34 14.11
CA ARG A 126 2.68 -19.73 14.32
C ARG A 126 2.18 -19.88 15.75
N PRO A 127 0.88 -20.16 15.93
CA PRO A 127 0.40 -20.57 17.21
C PRO A 127 0.58 -22.09 17.23
N ASP A 128 1.43 -22.58 18.12
CA ASP A 128 1.70 -24.03 18.21
C ASP A 128 0.43 -24.83 18.56
N SER A 129 -0.66 -24.16 18.94
CA SER A 129 -1.97 -24.75 19.21
C SER A 129 -3.08 -24.28 18.24
N ALA A 130 -4.07 -25.14 17.98
CA ALA A 130 -5.29 -24.77 17.25
C ALA A 130 -6.15 -23.72 17.99
N ILE A 131 -5.97 -23.59 19.31
CA ILE A 131 -6.67 -22.64 20.17
C ILE A 131 -6.17 -21.23 19.90
N ASP A 132 -4.86 -21.04 19.81
CA ASP A 132 -4.26 -19.72 19.57
C ASP A 132 -4.54 -19.20 18.16
N ARG A 133 -4.65 -20.08 17.15
CA ARG A 133 -5.15 -19.73 15.79
C ARG A 133 -6.59 -19.20 15.84
N SER A 134 -7.44 -19.85 16.61
CA SER A 134 -8.85 -19.46 16.76
C SER A 134 -8.98 -18.13 17.51
N LEU A 135 -8.16 -17.92 18.54
CA LEU A 135 -8.12 -16.68 19.30
C LEU A 135 -7.59 -15.51 18.46
N LEU A 136 -6.54 -15.71 17.65
CA LEU A 136 -6.03 -14.70 16.73
C LEU A 136 -7.08 -14.34 15.68
N ARG A 137 -7.75 -15.34 15.09
CA ARG A 137 -8.83 -15.11 14.12
C ARG A 137 -9.99 -14.34 14.75
N LEU A 138 -10.37 -14.67 15.98
CA LEU A 138 -11.41 -13.95 16.71
C LEU A 138 -11.02 -12.49 16.93
N ARG A 139 -9.82 -12.22 17.46
CA ARG A 139 -9.31 -10.86 17.68
C ARG A 139 -9.24 -10.05 16.39
N TYR A 140 -8.72 -10.64 15.32
CA TYR A 140 -8.62 -9.99 14.01
C TYR A 140 -10.01 -9.66 13.44
N THR A 141 -10.95 -10.59 13.54
CA THR A 141 -12.34 -10.38 13.07
C THR A 141 -13.04 -9.29 13.87
N THR A 142 -12.91 -9.29 15.19
CA THR A 142 -13.44 -8.23 16.06
C THR A 142 -12.86 -6.87 15.71
N TRP A 143 -11.53 -6.79 15.55
CA TRP A 143 -10.89 -5.54 15.15
C TRP A 143 -11.39 -5.00 13.81
N LYS A 144 -11.56 -5.85 12.78
CA LYS A 144 -12.14 -5.41 11.50
C LYS A 144 -13.58 -4.93 11.63
N LYS A 145 -14.38 -5.59 12.48
CA LYS A 145 -15.76 -5.19 12.77
C LYS A 145 -15.82 -3.83 13.43
N ASP A 146 -14.91 -3.56 14.37
CA ASP A 146 -14.82 -2.29 15.08
C ASP A 146 -14.32 -1.17 14.17
N ALA A 147 -13.31 -1.44 13.33
CA ALA A 147 -12.82 -0.49 12.33
C ALA A 147 -13.91 -0.12 11.30
N LEU A 148 -14.70 -1.10 10.83
CA LEU A 148 -15.82 -0.86 9.92
C LEU A 148 -16.90 0.02 10.58
N LYS A 149 -17.25 -0.26 11.85
CA LYS A 149 -18.19 0.58 12.60
C LYS A 149 -17.67 2.00 12.74
N ALA A 150 -16.41 2.18 13.12
CA ALA A 150 -15.79 3.49 13.26
C ALA A 150 -15.78 4.26 11.92
N ALA A 151 -15.43 3.60 10.82
CA ALA A 151 -15.48 4.21 9.48
C ALA A 151 -16.91 4.60 9.07
N ALA A 152 -17.92 3.76 9.35
CA ALA A 152 -19.32 4.06 9.09
C ALA A 152 -19.83 5.26 9.92
N HIS A 153 -19.44 5.35 11.20
CA HIS A 153 -19.75 6.51 12.04
C HIS A 153 -19.11 7.79 11.48
N MET A 154 -17.84 7.73 11.09
CA MET A 154 -17.16 8.88 10.47
C MET A 154 -17.81 9.31 9.17
N ALA A 155 -18.20 8.37 8.31
CA ALA A 155 -18.89 8.66 7.06
C ALA A 155 -20.28 9.29 7.28
N LEU A 156 -21.03 8.85 8.30
CA LEU A 156 -22.31 9.45 8.66
C LEU A 156 -22.13 10.89 9.16
N LEU A 157 -21.13 11.12 10.02
CA LEU A 157 -20.82 12.45 10.55
C LEU A 157 -20.35 13.43 9.46
N LYS A 158 -19.64 12.94 8.45
CA LYS A 158 -19.23 13.71 7.27
C LYS A 158 -20.35 13.91 6.24
N GLY A 159 -21.48 13.21 6.39
CA GLY A 159 -22.58 13.22 5.43
C GLY A 159 -22.32 12.38 4.18
N ASP A 160 -21.23 11.60 4.15
CA ASP A 160 -20.87 10.71 3.04
C ASP A 160 -21.87 9.55 2.89
N ILE A 161 -22.56 9.18 3.98
CA ILE A 161 -23.66 8.21 3.99
C ILE A 161 -24.86 8.74 4.77
N LYS A 162 -26.06 8.38 4.31
CA LYS A 162 -27.31 8.61 5.05
C LYS A 162 -27.49 7.53 6.13
N ALA A 163 -28.43 7.74 7.06
CA ALA A 163 -28.72 6.82 8.15
C ALA A 163 -28.97 5.36 7.68
N ASP A 164 -29.57 5.18 6.51
CA ASP A 164 -29.82 3.85 5.91
C ASP A 164 -28.51 3.13 5.52
N GLY A 165 -27.53 3.86 4.98
CA GLY A 165 -26.21 3.31 4.64
C GLY A 165 -25.38 2.95 5.88
N PHE A 166 -25.59 3.69 6.97
CA PHE A 166 -25.00 3.38 8.27
C PHE A 166 -25.61 2.11 8.88
N CYS A 167 -26.94 1.95 8.80
CA CYS A 167 -27.64 0.77 9.32
C CYS A 167 -27.16 -0.53 8.65
N LEU A 168 -27.00 -0.51 7.32
CA LEU A 168 -26.48 -1.65 6.55
C LEU A 168 -25.02 -2.02 6.92
N ALA A 169 -24.17 -1.02 7.18
CA ALA A 169 -22.79 -1.24 7.63
C ALA A 169 -22.73 -1.83 9.05
N ALA A 170 -23.68 -1.44 9.92
CA ALA A 170 -23.80 -1.98 11.27
C ALA A 170 -24.25 -3.45 11.27
N GLU A 171 -25.22 -3.81 10.43
CA GLU A 171 -25.73 -5.19 10.28
C GLU A 171 -24.70 -6.14 9.66
N SER A 172 -23.91 -5.67 8.69
CA SER A 172 -22.85 -6.47 8.06
C SER A 172 -21.65 -6.70 8.98
N SER A 173 -21.46 -5.85 9.99
CA SER A 173 -20.48 -6.05 11.07
C SER A 173 -20.92 -7.11 12.10
N GLN A 174 -22.21 -7.49 12.14
CA GLN A 174 -22.71 -8.51 13.06
C GLN A 174 -22.62 -9.95 12.52
N ARG A 175 -22.64 -10.12 11.18
CA ARG A 175 -22.41 -11.41 10.52
C ARG A 175 -20.92 -11.81 10.51
#